data_AF-A0A7Y2ENB2-F1
#
_entry.id   AF-A0A7Y2ENB2-F1
#
_cell.length_a   1.000
_cell.length_b   1.000
_cell.length_c   1.000
_cell.angle_alpha   90.00
_cell.angle_beta   90.00
_cell.angle_gamma   90.00
#
_symmetry.space_group_name_H-M   'P 1'
#
loop_
_entity.id
_entity.type
_entity.pdbx_description
1 polymer ?
#
loop_
_entity_poly.entity_id
_entity_poly.type
_entity_poly.pdbx_seq_one_letter_code
_entity_poly.pdbx_strand_id
1 'polypeptide(L)'
;MSSRRKAVAEVQQPPKRGRGRPPRISREEVIATSLGILAHTEVEEFKIKTLAAELGTTSMAIYNYFDSRDDLLEAISDEICG
;
A
#
# COMPACT_ATOMS: atom_id res chain seq x y z
N MET A 1 -1.80 22.18 -39.18
CA MET A 1 -3.01 22.37 -38.35
C MET A 1 -3.59 20.98 -38.09
N SER A 2 -3.45 20.48 -36.85
CA SER A 2 -4.56 20.35 -35.88
C SER A 2 -5.70 19.53 -36.49
N SER A 3 -6.03 18.32 -36.04
CA SER A 3 -6.34 17.84 -34.69
C SER A 3 -6.86 16.40 -34.95
N ARG A 4 -6.75 15.36 -34.12
CA ARG A 4 -7.33 15.20 -32.77
C ARG A 4 -7.06 13.73 -32.33
N ARG A 5 -6.65 13.59 -31.07
CA ARG A 5 -7.11 12.59 -30.07
C ARG A 5 -6.72 11.10 -30.18
N LYS A 6 -5.89 10.72 -29.18
CA LYS A 6 -6.01 9.61 -28.20
C LYS A 6 -6.32 8.18 -28.70
N ALA A 7 -5.34 7.30 -28.51
CA ALA A 7 -5.45 5.86 -28.28
C ALA A 7 -4.04 5.41 -27.84
N VAL A 8 -3.74 4.48 -26.93
CA VAL A 8 -4.43 3.62 -25.97
C VAL A 8 -3.27 3.13 -25.08
N ALA A 9 -3.45 3.07 -23.77
CA ALA A 9 -2.55 2.29 -22.91
C ALA A 9 -3.41 1.66 -21.82
N GLU A 10 -4.20 0.69 -22.28
CA GLU A 10 -4.72 -0.39 -21.47
C GLU A 10 -3.52 -1.05 -20.77
N VAL A 11 -3.39 -0.82 -19.46
CA VAL A 11 -2.41 -1.56 -18.67
C VAL A 11 -2.99 -2.94 -18.42
N GLN A 12 -2.67 -3.80 -19.37
CA GLN A 12 -2.90 -5.22 -19.39
C GLN A 12 -2.41 -5.85 -18.07
N GLN A 13 -3.32 -6.50 -17.34
CA GLN A 13 -2.99 -7.33 -16.20
C GLN A 13 -2.09 -8.50 -16.64
N PRO A 14 -0.89 -8.70 -16.07
CA PRO A 14 -0.17 -9.93 -16.28
C PRO A 14 -0.63 -11.05 -15.32
N PRO A 15 -0.50 -12.33 -15.71
CA PRO A 15 -1.36 -13.40 -15.22
C PRO A 15 -0.70 -14.34 -14.18
N LYS A 16 -1.59 -15.04 -13.47
CA LYS A 16 -1.46 -16.37 -12.81
C LYS A 16 -0.53 -16.51 -11.59
N ARG A 17 -1.20 -16.43 -10.42
CA ARG A 17 -1.06 -17.31 -9.23
C ARG A 17 0.02 -18.40 -9.35
N GLY A 18 1.24 -18.09 -8.94
CA GLY A 18 2.22 -19.10 -8.54
C GLY A 18 1.75 -19.74 -7.23
N ARG A 19 1.78 -21.08 -7.15
CA ARG A 19 1.69 -21.81 -5.88
C ARG A 19 2.95 -21.48 -5.07
N GLY A 20 2.88 -20.40 -4.31
CA GLY A 20 3.87 -19.99 -3.32
C GLY A 20 3.21 -19.93 -1.95
N ARG A 21 4.04 -19.92 -0.90
CA ARG A 21 3.63 -19.67 0.50
C ARG A 21 2.59 -18.54 0.53
N PRO A 22 1.50 -18.66 1.33
CA PRO A 22 0.49 -17.63 1.42
C PRO A 22 1.13 -16.24 1.58
N PRO A 23 0.51 -15.19 1.00
CA PRO A 23 1.03 -13.84 1.12
C PRO A 23 1.37 -13.57 2.58
N ARG A 24 2.60 -13.13 2.83
CA ARG A 24 3.12 -12.99 4.19
C ARG A 24 2.44 -11.85 4.96
N ILE A 25 1.71 -10.99 4.24
CA ILE A 25 0.99 -9.84 4.75
C ILE A 25 -0.35 -9.67 4.00
N SER A 26 -1.36 -9.11 4.66
CA SER A 26 -2.62 -8.64 4.05
C SER A 26 -2.75 -7.11 4.14
N ARG A 27 -3.73 -6.53 3.42
CA ARG A 27 -4.02 -5.08 3.51
C ARG A 27 -4.40 -4.69 4.93
N GLU A 28 -5.22 -5.51 5.57
CA GLU A 28 -5.69 -5.32 6.94
C GLU A 28 -4.53 -5.40 7.94
N GLU A 29 -3.58 -6.33 7.76
CA GLU A 29 -2.38 -6.41 8.59
C GLU A 29 -1.51 -5.15 8.44
N VAL A 30 -1.36 -4.61 7.22
CA VAL A 30 -0.63 -3.35 7.00
C VAL A 30 -1.30 -2.20 7.76
N ILE A 31 -2.62 -2.08 7.71
CA ILE A 31 -3.38 -1.03 8.42
C ILE A 31 -3.25 -1.21 9.94
N ALA A 32 -3.48 -2.42 10.44
CA ALA A 32 -3.44 -2.72 11.87
C ALA A 32 -2.05 -2.44 12.48
N THR A 33 -0.98 -2.85 11.79
CA THR A 33 0.39 -2.54 12.25
C THR A 33 0.68 -1.04 12.16
N SER A 34 0.20 -0.35 11.13
CA SER A 34 0.37 1.11 11.01
C SER A 34 -0.30 1.85 12.15
N LEU A 35 -1.52 1.45 12.54
CA LEU A 35 -2.22 1.98 13.72
C LEU A 35 -1.41 1.75 15.01
N GLY A 36 -0.80 0.58 15.17
CA GLY A 36 0.06 0.28 16.32
C GLY A 36 1.28 1.20 16.42
N ILE A 37 1.89 1.53 15.28
CA ILE A 37 3.00 2.49 15.22
C ILE A 37 2.51 3.89 15.59
N LEU A 38 1.44 4.35 14.94
CA LEU A 38 0.86 5.68 15.14
C LEU A 38 0.27 5.90 16.54
N ALA A 39 0.03 4.84 17.31
CA ALA A 39 -0.34 4.95 18.72
C ALA A 39 0.80 5.51 19.60
N HIS A 40 2.04 5.47 19.12
CA HIS A 40 3.23 5.86 19.88
C HIS A 40 4.13 6.87 19.15
N THR A 41 3.82 7.20 17.90
CA THR A 41 4.58 8.14 17.07
C THR A 41 3.67 9.15 16.41
N GLU A 42 4.18 10.34 16.15
CA GLU A 42 3.49 11.32 15.31
C GLU A 42 3.44 10.87 13.84
N VAL A 43 2.45 11.36 13.10
CA VAL A 43 2.25 10.98 11.68
C VAL A 43 3.45 11.39 10.84
N GLU A 44 4.07 12.52 11.15
CA GLU A 44 5.27 13.06 10.51
C GLU A 44 6.48 12.13 10.66
N GLU A 45 6.54 11.38 11.75
CA GLU A 45 7.61 10.41 12.01
C GLU A 45 7.34 9.03 11.36
N PHE A 46 6.09 8.78 10.97
CA PHE A 46 5.68 7.53 10.35
C PHE A 46 6.35 7.30 8.99
N LYS A 47 7.05 6.15 8.89
CA LYS A 47 7.84 5.75 7.72
C LYS A 47 7.46 4.35 7.26
N ILE A 48 7.22 4.20 5.95
CA ILE A 48 6.98 2.90 5.30
C ILE A 48 8.10 1.89 5.56
N LYS A 49 9.33 2.36 5.75
CA LYS A 49 10.47 1.50 6.10
C LYS A 49 10.35 0.88 7.49
N THR A 50 9.85 1.63 8.47
CA THR A 50 9.61 1.13 9.85
C THR A 50 8.51 0.09 9.82
N LEU A 51 7.39 0.41 9.17
CA LEU A 51 6.27 -0.52 8.97
C LEU A 51 6.71 -1.82 8.29
N ALA A 52 7.53 -1.73 7.24
CA ALA A 52 8.05 -2.91 6.55
C ALA A 52 8.90 -3.79 7.48
N ALA A 53 9.72 -3.19 8.33
CA ALA A 53 10.54 -3.92 9.30
C ALA A 53 9.65 -4.64 10.33
N GLU A 54 8.61 -3.97 10.82
CA GLU A 54 7.66 -4.53 11.79
C GLU A 54 6.84 -5.69 11.22
N LEU A 55 6.42 -5.57 9.96
CA LEU A 55 5.74 -6.63 9.21
C LEU A 55 6.70 -7.74 8.71
N GLY A 56 8.01 -7.61 8.92
CA GLY A 56 9.00 -8.57 8.41
C GLY A 56 8.99 -8.71 6.88
N THR A 57 8.75 -7.61 6.18
CA THR A 57 8.57 -7.53 4.72
C THR A 57 9.42 -6.41 4.11
N THR A 58 9.20 -6.10 2.82
CA THR A 58 9.86 -4.99 2.13
C THR A 58 8.89 -3.83 1.91
N SER A 59 9.40 -2.60 1.78
CA SER A 59 8.57 -1.46 1.40
C SER A 59 7.83 -1.69 0.08
N MET A 60 8.47 -2.36 -0.88
CA MET A 60 7.83 -2.72 -2.15
C MET A 60 6.60 -3.61 -1.95
N ALA A 61 6.63 -4.53 -0.97
CA ALA A 61 5.47 -5.37 -0.68
C ALA A 61 4.28 -4.55 -0.17
N ILE A 62 4.53 -3.49 0.60
CA ILE A 62 3.49 -2.57 1.07
C ILE A 62 2.93 -1.75 -0.09
N TYR A 63 3.79 -1.27 -0.98
CA TYR A 63 3.36 -0.51 -2.16
C TYR A 63 2.52 -1.33 -3.16
N ASN A 64 2.46 -2.66 -3.02
CA ASN A 64 1.50 -3.47 -3.78
C ASN A 64 0.04 -3.31 -3.28
N TYR A 65 -0.17 -2.72 -2.10
CA TYR A 65 -1.50 -2.51 -1.50
C TYR A 65 -1.89 -1.02 -1.47
N PHE A 66 -0.91 -0.12 -1.50
CA PHE A 66 -1.11 1.33 -1.41
C PHE A 66 -0.15 2.02 -2.40
N ASP A 67 -0.66 2.93 -3.22
CA ASP A 67 0.15 3.58 -4.26
C ASP A 67 1.20 4.55 -3.65
N SER A 68 0.90 5.10 -2.48
CA SER A 68 1.77 6.02 -1.75
C SER A 68 1.63 5.90 -0.22
N ARG A 69 2.46 6.65 0.51
CA ARG A 69 2.32 6.80 1.97
C ARG A 69 1.02 7.50 2.32
N ASP A 70 0.61 8.48 1.52
CA ASP A 70 -0.57 9.28 1.80
C ASP A 70 -1.84 8.44 1.58
N ASP A 71 -1.88 7.57 0.56
CA ASP A 71 -2.99 6.62 0.37
C ASP A 71 -3.14 5.62 1.53
N LEU A 72 -2.01 5.23 2.15
CA LEU A 72 -2.04 4.40 3.35
C LEU A 72 -2.60 5.20 4.54
N LEU A 73 -2.19 6.45 4.72
CA LEU A 73 -2.71 7.31 5.80
C LEU A 73 -4.20 7.62 5.61
N GLU A 74 -4.66 7.82 4.38
CA GLU A 74 -6.08 7.97 4.06
C GLU A 74 -6.86 6.71 4.42
N ALA A 75 -6.37 5.53 4.02
CA ALA A 75 -7.00 4.26 4.38
C ALA A 75 -7.04 4.02 5.90
N ILE A 76 -6.02 4.45 6.64
CA ILE A 76 -6.03 4.41 8.11
C ILE A 76 -7.06 5.37 8.68
N SER A 77 -7.15 6.59 8.14
CA SER A 77 -8.14 7.59 8.55
C SER A 77 -9.57 7.06 8.34
N ASP A 78 -9.82 6.41 7.20
CA ASP A 78 -11.11 5.78 6.90
C ASP A 78 -11.45 4.66 7.89
N GLU A 79 -10.49 3.83 8.29
CA GLU A 79 -10.68 2.75 9.26
C GLU A 79 -11.06 3.28 10.66
N ILE A 80 -10.55 4.46 11.05
CA ILE A 80 -10.85 5.07 12.37
C ILE A 80 -12.16 5.86 12.34
N CYS A 81 -12.49 6.49 11.21
CA CYS A 81 -13.67 7.34 11.07
C CYS A 81 -14.93 6.57 10.63
N GLY A 82 -14.76 5.31 10.23
CA GLY A 82 -15.85 4.40 9.82
C GLY A 82 -16.75 3.91 10.95
#